data_AF-A0A9P0K313-F1
#
_entry.id   AF-A0A9P0K313-F1
#
_cell.length_a   1.000
_cell.length_b   1.000
_cell.length_c   1.000
_cell.angle_alpha   90.00
_cell.angle_beta   90.00
_cell.angle_gamma   90.00
#
_symmetry.space_group_name_H-M   'P 1'
#
loop_
_entity.id
_entity.type
_entity.pdbx_description
1 polymer ?
#
loop_
_entity_poly.entity_id
_entity_poly.type
_entity_poly.pdbx_seq_one_letter_code
_entity_poly.pdbx_strand_id
1 'polypeptide(L)'
;MILKSQGHPRAQNKGEKNYNVSCVIDELEKKVVEQMDEDLLKQIEVETRNQSRCSLWSEMRYARITASKAYEAAHCATLDETLVENILGAKRKP
;
A
#
# COMPACT_ATOMS: atom_id res chain seq x y z
N MET A 1 47.54 32.18 5.25
CA MET A 1 47.19 31.64 3.91
C MET A 1 45.80 31.04 4.02
N ILE A 2 44.76 31.73 3.54
CA ILE A 2 43.36 31.33 3.72
C ILE A 2 42.99 30.35 2.60
N LEU A 3 42.71 29.09 2.96
CA LEU A 3 42.16 28.11 2.04
C LEU A 3 40.67 28.42 1.80
N LYS A 4 40.34 28.93 0.61
CA LYS A 4 38.95 29.07 0.15
C LYS A 4 38.42 27.67 -0.19
N SER A 5 37.54 27.14 0.65
CA SER A 5 36.70 25.98 0.33
C SER A 5 35.73 26.38 -0.79
N GLN A 6 35.90 25.79 -1.97
CA GLN A 6 34.95 25.92 -3.08
C GLN A 6 33.65 25.21 -2.68
N GLY A 7 32.60 26.00 -2.41
CA GLY A 7 31.25 25.47 -2.24
C GLY A 7 30.77 24.87 -3.56
N HIS A 8 30.58 23.56 -3.58
CA HIS A 8 29.92 22.87 -4.68
C HIS A 8 28.45 23.33 -4.69
N PRO A 9 27.90 23.83 -5.82
CA PRO A 9 26.50 24.25 -5.87
C PRO A 9 25.62 23.03 -5.59
N ARG A 10 24.88 23.09 -4.49
CA ARG A 10 23.82 22.14 -4.14
C ARG A 10 22.84 22.11 -5.29
N ALA A 11 22.73 20.97 -5.96
CA ALA A 11 21.72 20.75 -7.00
C ALA A 11 20.37 21.19 -6.43
N GLN A 12 19.75 22.18 -7.07
CA GLN A 12 18.42 22.63 -6.73
C GLN A 12 17.47 21.46 -6.99
N ASN A 13 16.78 21.00 -5.93
CA ASN A 13 15.77 19.96 -6.03
C ASN A 13 14.75 20.36 -7.11
N LYS A 14 14.66 19.57 -8.18
CA LYS A 14 13.59 19.68 -9.18
C LYS A 14 12.27 19.56 -8.44
N GLY A 15 11.39 20.54 -8.66
CA GLY A 15 10.19 20.78 -7.88
C GLY A 15 9.44 19.51 -7.46
N GLU A 16 9.29 19.34 -6.15
CA GLU A 16 8.31 18.44 -5.58
C GLU A 16 6.94 18.83 -6.13
N LYS A 17 6.41 17.98 -7.00
CA LYS A 17 5.04 18.13 -7.47
C LYS A 17 4.15 17.93 -6.26
N ASN A 18 3.55 19.01 -5.79
CA ASN A 18 2.60 18.99 -4.69
C ASN A 18 1.27 18.47 -5.24
N TYR A 19 1.12 17.14 -5.25
CA TYR A 19 -0.13 16.50 -5.62
C TYR A 19 -1.12 16.66 -4.47
N ASN A 20 -2.33 17.13 -4.76
CA ASN A 20 -3.40 17.08 -3.78
C ASN A 20 -3.81 15.62 -3.61
N VAL A 21 -3.34 14.99 -2.53
CA VAL A 21 -3.57 13.57 -2.25
C VAL A 21 -5.06 13.24 -2.17
N SER A 22 -5.90 14.18 -1.71
CA SER A 22 -7.35 14.00 -1.62
C SER A 22 -7.97 13.72 -2.99
N CYS A 23 -7.64 14.52 -4.00
CA CYS A 23 -8.29 14.37 -5.32
C CYS A 23 -7.88 13.07 -6.03
N VAL A 24 -6.66 12.59 -5.77
CA VAL A 24 -6.17 11.32 -6.34
C VAL A 24 -6.89 10.13 -5.70
N ILE A 25 -7.16 10.18 -4.40
CA ILE A 25 -7.93 9.13 -3.71
C ILE A 25 -9.36 9.08 -4.26
N ASP A 26 -10.03 10.23 -4.38
CA ASP A 26 -11.40 10.31 -4.89
C ASP A 26 -11.54 9.73 -6.32
N GLU A 27 -10.57 10.04 -7.20
CA GLU A 27 -10.54 9.50 -8.56
C GLU A 27 -10.32 7.98 -8.60
N LEU A 28 -9.50 7.45 -7.70
CA LEU A 28 -9.24 6.02 -7.60
C LEU A 28 -10.45 5.28 -7.04
N GLU A 29 -11.08 5.81 -5.99
CA GLU A 29 -12.30 5.24 -5.41
C GLU A 29 -13.41 5.12 -6.46
N LYS A 30 -13.63 6.19 -7.23
CA LYS A 30 -14.62 6.19 -8.31
C LYS A 30 -14.35 5.08 -9.35
N LYS A 31 -13.11 4.96 -9.82
CA LYS A 31 -12.74 3.93 -10.80
C LYS A 31 -12.89 2.52 -10.26
N VAL A 32 -12.58 2.30 -8.98
CA VAL A 32 -12.74 1.01 -8.32
C VAL A 32 -14.22 0.64 -8.25
N VAL A 33 -15.08 1.55 -7.81
CA VAL A 33 -16.53 1.30 -7.72
C VAL A 33 -17.14 1.04 -9.10
N GLU A 34 -16.73 1.78 -10.13
CA GLU A 34 -17.21 1.58 -11.51
C GLU A 34 -16.80 0.21 -12.10
N GLN A 35 -15.70 -0.38 -11.62
CA GLN A 35 -15.18 -1.68 -12.08
C GLN A 35 -15.59 -2.87 -11.20
N MET A 36 -16.20 -2.61 -10.04
CA MET A 36 -16.67 -3.64 -9.13
C MET A 36 -18.04 -4.17 -9.60
N ASP A 37 -17.97 -5.17 -10.46
CA ASP A 37 -19.13 -5.97 -10.86
C ASP A 37 -19.47 -7.02 -9.78
N GLU A 38 -20.75 -7.12 -9.42
CA GLU A 38 -21.22 -8.03 -8.37
C GLU A 38 -20.98 -9.50 -8.75
N ASP A 39 -21.10 -9.84 -10.04
CA ASP A 39 -20.88 -11.20 -10.52
C ASP A 39 -19.39 -11.58 -10.48
N LEU A 40 -18.50 -10.64 -10.83
CA LEU A 40 -17.06 -10.80 -10.62
C LEU A 40 -16.71 -11.03 -9.14
N LEU A 41 -17.32 -10.28 -8.21
CA LEU A 41 -17.09 -10.46 -6.78
C LEU A 41 -17.56 -11.84 -6.28
N LYS A 42 -18.71 -12.33 -6.75
CA LYS A 42 -19.20 -13.68 -6.45
C LYS A 42 -18.27 -14.75 -7.00
N GLN A 43 -17.73 -14.57 -8.21
CA GLN A 43 -16.79 -15.51 -8.79
C GLN A 43 -15.49 -15.58 -7.97
N ILE A 44 -14.92 -14.43 -7.59
CA ILE A 44 -13.73 -14.36 -6.73
C ILE A 44 -14.01 -15.03 -5.38
N GLU A 45 -15.18 -14.83 -4.78
CA GLU A 45 -15.56 -15.52 -3.54
C GLU A 45 -15.52 -17.04 -3.72
N VAL A 46 -16.17 -17.57 -4.76
CA VAL A 46 -16.23 -19.01 -5.04
C VAL A 46 -14.82 -19.59 -5.24
N GLU A 47 -13.99 -18.93 -6.06
CA GLU A 47 -12.62 -19.37 -6.37
C GLU A 47 -11.70 -19.30 -5.14
N THR A 48 -12.04 -18.47 -4.16
CA THR A 48 -11.24 -18.27 -2.95
C THR A 48 -11.81 -18.90 -1.67
N ARG A 49 -12.89 -19.68 -1.75
CA ARG A 49 -13.48 -20.40 -0.59
C ARG A 49 -12.49 -21.30 0.16
N ASN A 50 -11.50 -21.85 -0.55
CA ASN A 50 -10.45 -22.68 0.05
C ASN A 50 -9.31 -21.87 0.70
N GLN A 51 -9.44 -20.54 0.77
CA GLN A 51 -8.57 -19.62 1.50
C GLN A 51 -7.09 -19.83 1.14
N SER A 52 -6.22 -19.99 2.14
CA SER A 52 -4.76 -20.16 1.97
C SER A 52 -4.35 -21.37 1.13
N ARG A 53 -5.28 -22.28 0.81
CA ARG A 53 -5.02 -23.41 -0.09
C ARG A 53 -5.16 -23.04 -1.57
N CYS A 54 -5.63 -21.84 -1.91
CA CYS A 54 -5.58 -21.31 -3.27
C CYS A 54 -4.61 -20.11 -3.36
N SER A 55 -3.84 -20.03 -4.43
CA SER A 55 -2.89 -18.92 -4.66
C SER A 55 -3.61 -17.57 -4.74
N LEU A 56 -4.78 -17.56 -5.38
CA LEU A 56 -5.61 -16.36 -5.56
C LEU A 56 -5.98 -15.68 -4.24
N TRP A 57 -6.15 -16.43 -3.15
CA TRP A 57 -6.43 -15.85 -1.83
C TRP A 57 -5.31 -14.94 -1.32
N SER A 58 -4.05 -15.31 -1.59
CA SER A 58 -2.91 -14.50 -1.20
C SER A 58 -2.80 -13.22 -2.04
N GLU A 59 -3.10 -13.31 -3.34
CA GLU A 59 -3.12 -12.17 -4.26
C GLU A 59 -4.24 -11.19 -3.90
N MET A 60 -5.45 -11.69 -3.63
CA MET A 60 -6.59 -10.84 -3.26
C MET A 60 -6.39 -10.08 -1.95
N ARG A 61 -5.51 -10.58 -1.07
CA ARG A 61 -5.21 -9.94 0.22
C ARG A 61 -3.97 -9.05 0.18
N TYR A 62 -3.16 -9.12 -0.87
CA TYR A 62 -1.99 -8.28 -1.05
C TYR A 62 -2.39 -6.80 -1.06
N ALA A 63 -1.68 -5.98 -0.28
CA ALA A 63 -1.91 -4.54 -0.14
C ALA A 63 -3.34 -4.15 0.32
N ARG A 64 -4.15 -5.10 0.80
CA ARG A 64 -5.53 -4.87 1.24
C ARG A 64 -5.63 -4.87 2.77
N ILE A 65 -6.30 -3.86 3.31
CA ILE A 65 -6.66 -3.84 4.74
C ILE A 65 -7.84 -4.79 4.95
N THR A 66 -7.52 -6.03 5.31
CA THR A 66 -8.53 -7.02 5.73
C THR A 66 -9.02 -6.74 7.15
N ALA A 67 -10.16 -7.31 7.56
CA ALA A 67 -10.73 -7.08 8.90
C ALA A 67 -9.72 -7.35 10.03
N SER A 68 -8.94 -8.43 9.94
CA SER A 68 -7.87 -8.73 10.89
C SER A 68 -6.77 -7.66 10.91
N LYS A 69 -6.42 -7.09 9.74
CA LYS A 69 -5.42 -6.02 9.64
C LYS A 69 -5.94 -4.67 10.13
N ALA A 70 -7.23 -4.37 9.94
CA ALA A 70 -7.86 -3.20 10.54
C ALA A 70 -7.81 -3.26 12.07
N TYR A 71 -8.11 -4.44 12.65
CA TYR A 71 -7.98 -4.66 14.08
C TYR A 71 -6.54 -4.48 14.56
N GLU A 72 -5.56 -5.09 13.89
CA GLU A 72 -4.13 -4.91 14.19
C GLU A 72 -3.74 -3.43 14.13
N ALA A 73 -4.14 -2.70 13.07
CA ALA A 73 -3.83 -1.28 12.90
C ALA A 73 -4.39 -0.41 14.03
N ALA A 74 -5.63 -0.68 14.47
CA ALA A 74 -6.26 0.05 15.56
C ALA A 74 -5.58 -0.16 16.92
N HIS A 75 -4.82 -1.25 17.08
CA HIS A 75 -4.16 -1.61 18.33
C HIS A 75 -2.62 -1.62 18.23
N CYS A 76 -2.05 -1.24 17.08
CA CYS A 76 -0.62 -1.20 16.86
C CYS A 76 -0.03 0.06 17.48
N ALA A 77 0.74 -0.10 18.56
CA ALA A 77 1.52 1.00 19.15
C ALA A 77 2.94 1.10 18.55
N THR A 78 3.33 0.13 17.71
CA THR A 78 4.67 0.05 17.13
C THR A 78 4.74 0.86 15.84
N LEU A 79 5.76 1.70 15.73
CA LEU A 79 6.05 2.55 14.57
C LEU A 79 7.03 1.91 13.57
N ASP A 80 7.39 0.64 13.74
CA ASP A 80 8.51 -0.02 13.06
C ASP A 80 8.20 -0.53 11.64
N GLU A 81 7.23 0.07 10.95
CA GLU A 81 6.77 -0.27 9.57
C GLU A 81 6.32 -1.74 9.37
N THR A 82 6.50 -2.62 10.34
CA THR A 82 6.24 -4.06 10.24
C THR A 82 4.80 -4.38 9.87
N LEU A 83 3.83 -3.58 10.34
CA LEU A 83 2.43 -3.75 9.96
C LEU A 83 2.21 -3.46 8.47
N VAL A 84 2.82 -2.41 7.94
CA VAL A 84 2.76 -2.04 6.51
C VAL A 84 3.43 -3.12 5.67
N GLU A 85 4.61 -3.59 6.08
CA GLU A 85 5.31 -4.70 5.42
C GLU A 85 4.44 -5.96 5.38
N ASN A 86 3.79 -6.32 6.49
CA ASN A 86 2.89 -7.47 6.56
C ASN A 86 1.65 -7.31 5.65
N ILE A 87 1.09 -6.11 5.52
CA ILE A 87 -0.02 -5.82 4.59
C ILE A 87 0.43 -5.97 3.14
N LEU A 88 1.67 -5.57 2.83
CA LEU A 88 2.32 -5.75 1.52
C LEU A 88 2.85 -7.18 1.31
N GLY A 89 2.47 -8.14 2.16
CA GLY A 89 2.83 -9.55 1.98
C GLY A 89 4.30 -9.86 2.21
N ALA A 90 5.06 -9.00 2.90
CA ALA A 90 6.41 -9.30 3.32
C ALA A 90 6.39 -10.54 4.22
N LYS A 91 7.19 -11.54 3.87
CA LYS A 91 7.40 -12.72 4.72
C LYS A 91 8.48 -12.38 5.73
N ARG A 92 8.18 -12.55 7.03
CA ARG A 92 9.25 -12.55 8.04
C ARG A 92 10.27 -13.62 7.62
N LYS A 93 11.56 -13.25 7.61
CA LYS A 93 12.63 -14.25 7.44
C LYS A 93 12.46 -15.31 8.55
N PRO A 94 12.63 -16.61 8.22
CA PRO A 94 12.48 -17.69 9.18
C PRO A 94 13.42 -17.54 10.38
#